data_AF-A0A9E3X6N0-F1
#
_entry.id   AF-A0A9E3X6N0-F1
#
_cell.length_a   1.000
_cell.length_b   1.000
_cell.length_c   1.000
_cell.angle_alpha   90.00
_cell.angle_beta   90.00
_cell.angle_gamma   90.00
#
_symmetry.space_group_name_H-M   'P 1'
#
loop_
_entity.id
_entity.type
_entity.pdbx_description
1 polymer ?
#
loop_
_entity_poly.entity_id
_entity_poly.type
_entity_poly.pdbx_seq_one_letter_code
_entity_poly.pdbx_strand_id
1 'polypeptide(L)'
;VLTIFGGAGGGYFIEEMRRGSVGTMPFCSQPEAFVAIWDLCQAGDEKAAFARFYRELVPISRISGQSTGLFYAVHKQLLVHRGIIRTATVRSPAPPIDPLIQQELQQLLDELYPHS
;
A
#
# COMPACT_ATOMS: atom_id res chain seq x y z
N VAL A 1 29.12 7.49 -2.22
CA VAL A 1 28.11 7.39 -1.14
C VAL A 1 27.08 6.37 -1.57
N LEU A 2 26.71 5.41 -0.70
CA LEU A 2 25.66 4.43 -0.98
C LEU A 2 24.29 5.08 -0.80
N THR A 3 23.39 4.88 -1.75
CA THR A 3 21.99 5.35 -1.68
C THR A 3 21.11 4.17 -1.28
N ILE A 4 20.35 4.31 -0.19
CA ILE A 4 19.55 3.21 0.38
C ILE A 4 18.07 3.55 0.26
N PHE A 5 17.32 2.67 -0.39
CA PHE A 5 15.86 2.70 -0.40
C PHE A 5 15.32 1.59 0.50
N GLY A 6 14.26 1.92 1.24
CA GLY A 6 13.45 0.95 1.95
C GLY A 6 12.68 0.03 1.01
N GLY A 7 11.94 -0.91 1.60
CA GLY A 7 11.20 -1.92 0.84
C GLY A 7 10.04 -2.48 1.64
N ALA A 8 9.90 -3.81 1.66
CA ALA A 8 8.83 -4.51 2.39
C ALA A 8 7.42 -3.98 2.06
N GLY A 9 7.18 -3.63 0.78
CA GLY A 9 5.90 -3.05 0.33
C GLY A 9 5.62 -1.64 0.85
N GLY A 10 6.57 -1.00 1.54
CA GLY A 10 6.41 0.26 2.23
C GLY A 10 5.87 0.13 3.66
N GLY A 11 5.78 -1.09 4.21
CA GLY A 11 5.18 -1.36 5.52
C GLY A 11 5.93 -0.75 6.72
N TYR A 12 7.16 -0.31 6.53
CA TYR A 12 8.01 0.33 7.55
C TYR A 12 8.51 1.70 7.10
N PHE A 13 7.80 2.36 6.20
CA PHE A 13 8.34 3.52 5.47
C PHE A 13 8.88 4.64 6.37
N ILE A 14 8.13 5.02 7.41
CA ILE A 14 8.55 6.08 8.33
C ILE A 14 9.73 5.61 9.20
N GLU A 15 9.70 4.37 9.67
CA GLU A 15 10.77 3.74 10.43
C GLU A 15 12.08 3.59 9.64
N GLU A 16 11.98 3.26 8.36
CA GLU A 16 13.11 3.15 7.43
C GLU A 16 13.73 4.53 7.17
N MET A 17 12.92 5.56 6.95
CA MET A 17 13.39 6.94 6.78
C MET A 17 14.12 7.44 8.02
N ARG A 18 13.59 7.17 9.22
CA ARG A 18 14.26 7.49 10.50
C ARG A 18 15.63 6.82 10.67
N ARG A 19 15.87 5.72 9.95
CA ARG A 19 17.14 4.97 9.95
C ARG A 19 18.07 5.38 8.80
N GLY A 20 17.68 6.38 8.02
CA GLY A 20 18.50 6.96 6.95
C GLY A 20 18.22 6.42 5.55
N SER A 21 17.10 5.73 5.32
CA SER A 21 16.66 5.49 3.94
C SER A 21 16.31 6.83 3.26
N VAL A 22 16.63 6.95 1.98
CA VAL A 22 16.32 8.14 1.16
C VAL A 22 15.05 7.97 0.33
N GLY A 23 14.22 7.00 0.69
CA GLY A 23 13.00 6.63 -0.02
C GLY A 23 12.60 5.19 0.28
N THR A 24 11.60 4.70 -0.46
CA THR A 24 11.15 3.31 -0.40
C THR A 24 10.77 2.81 -1.80
N MET A 25 10.75 1.49 -1.99
CA MET A 25 10.21 0.83 -3.18
C MET A 25 8.91 0.08 -2.78
N PRO A 26 7.77 0.78 -2.69
CA PRO A 26 6.55 0.21 -2.18
C PRO A 26 5.75 -0.50 -3.28
N PHE A 27 4.58 -1.04 -2.92
CA PHE A 27 3.59 -1.42 -3.92
C PHE A 27 3.09 -0.20 -4.71
N CYS A 28 2.88 -0.37 -6.01
CA CYS A 28 2.55 0.73 -6.92
C CYS A 28 1.08 1.20 -6.88
N SER A 29 0.25 0.64 -6.00
CA SER A 29 -1.19 0.91 -5.99
C SER A 29 -1.59 2.18 -5.24
N GLN A 30 -0.68 2.79 -4.49
CA GLN A 30 -0.95 3.97 -3.63
C GLN A 30 0.17 5.02 -3.68
N PRO A 31 0.75 5.37 -4.85
CA PRO A 31 1.92 6.25 -4.92
C PRO A 31 1.66 7.64 -4.30
N GLU A 32 0.44 8.16 -4.41
CA GLU A 32 0.06 9.47 -3.87
C GLU A 32 0.14 9.51 -2.34
N ALA A 33 -0.23 8.41 -1.67
CA ALA A 33 -0.13 8.30 -0.22
C ALA A 33 1.35 8.26 0.24
N PHE A 34 2.21 7.51 -0.47
CA PHE A 34 3.64 7.48 -0.18
C PHE A 34 4.31 8.83 -0.38
N VAL A 35 4.00 9.56 -1.46
CA VAL A 35 4.54 10.91 -1.69
C VAL A 35 4.08 11.86 -0.59
N ALA A 36 2.80 11.85 -0.23
CA ALA A 36 2.30 12.73 0.84
C ALA A 36 2.95 12.44 2.20
N ILE A 37 3.19 11.16 2.52
CA ILE A 37 3.89 10.76 3.77
C ILE A 37 5.35 11.20 3.74
N TRP A 38 6.03 11.04 2.60
CA TRP A 38 7.38 11.56 2.39
C TRP A 38 7.44 13.06 2.67
N ASP A 39 6.58 13.85 2.02
CA ASP A 39 6.58 15.31 2.17
C ASP A 39 6.34 15.75 3.62
N LEU A 40 5.44 15.07 4.34
CA LEU A 40 5.20 15.32 5.77
C LEU A 40 6.42 15.00 6.63
N CYS A 41 7.12 13.89 6.36
CA CYS A 41 8.37 13.56 7.03
C CYS A 41 9.46 14.59 6.75
N GLN A 42 9.60 15.04 5.49
CA GLN A 42 10.57 16.08 5.13
C GLN A 42 10.25 17.44 5.76
N ALA A 43 8.98 17.73 6.01
CA ALA A 43 8.53 18.91 6.74
C ALA A 43 8.67 18.79 8.27
N GLY A 44 9.08 17.63 8.79
CA GLY A 44 9.17 17.36 10.23
C GLY A 44 7.83 17.09 10.92
N ASP A 45 6.73 17.00 10.19
CA ASP A 45 5.40 16.67 10.74
C ASP A 45 5.17 15.16 10.74
N GLU A 46 5.97 14.46 11.55
CA GLU A 46 5.86 13.01 11.67
C GLU A 46 4.49 12.57 12.21
N LYS A 47 3.83 13.40 13.04
CA LYS A 47 2.51 13.08 13.58
C LYS A 47 1.48 12.96 12.46
N ALA A 48 1.47 13.92 11.53
CA ALA A 48 0.61 13.86 10.36
C ALA A 48 1.02 12.72 9.41
N ALA A 49 2.33 12.47 9.25
CA ALA A 49 2.84 11.37 8.43
C ALA A 49 2.32 10.01 8.93
N PHE A 50 2.43 9.74 10.24
CA PHE A 50 1.88 8.52 10.85
C PHE A 50 0.36 8.46 10.72
N ALA A 51 -0.36 9.54 10.99
CA ALA A 51 -1.82 9.56 10.86
C ALA A 51 -2.26 9.18 9.44
N ARG A 52 -1.55 9.67 8.42
CA ARG A 52 -1.79 9.32 7.02
C ARG A 52 -1.40 7.87 6.70
N PHE A 53 -0.23 7.43 7.17
CA PHE A 53 0.23 6.05 7.03
C PHE A 53 -0.80 5.04 7.58
N TYR A 54 -1.30 5.27 8.80
CA TYR A 54 -2.30 4.42 9.44
C TYR A 54 -3.67 4.45 8.78
N ARG A 55 -4.06 5.59 8.18
CA ARG A 55 -5.35 5.72 7.50
C ARG A 55 -5.33 5.10 6.11
N GLU A 56 -4.27 5.30 5.35
CA GLU A 56 -4.26 5.00 3.91
C GLU A 56 -3.50 3.70 3.56
N LEU A 57 -2.37 3.41 4.23
CA LEU A 57 -1.48 2.30 3.84
C LEU A 57 -1.64 1.05 4.71
N VAL A 58 -1.79 1.25 6.03
CA VAL A 58 -1.91 0.13 6.98
C VAL A 58 -3.14 -0.75 6.73
N PRO A 59 -4.35 -0.21 6.42
CA PRO A 59 -5.52 -1.06 6.21
C PRO A 59 -5.35 -2.01 5.02
N ILE A 60 -4.81 -1.51 3.90
CA ILE A 60 -4.50 -2.32 2.72
C ILE A 60 -3.42 -3.36 3.05
N SER A 61 -2.34 -2.94 3.70
CA SER A 61 -1.25 -3.82 4.12
C SER A 61 -1.76 -4.97 5.00
N ARG A 62 -2.68 -4.70 5.93
CA ARG A 62 -3.28 -5.71 6.82
C ARG A 62 -4.05 -6.77 6.05
N ILE A 63 -4.92 -6.38 5.11
CA ILE A 63 -5.65 -7.35 4.27
C ILE A 63 -4.68 -8.14 3.40
N SER A 64 -3.70 -7.45 2.79
CA SER A 64 -2.70 -8.06 1.90
C SER A 64 -1.80 -9.09 2.59
N GLY A 65 -1.60 -8.95 3.91
CA GLY A 65 -0.73 -9.79 4.73
C GLY A 65 -1.40 -11.04 5.31
N GLN A 66 -2.69 -11.27 5.05
CA GLN A 66 -3.42 -12.42 5.63
C GLN A 66 -2.94 -13.78 5.10
N SER A 67 -2.32 -13.84 3.91
CA SER A 67 -1.72 -15.07 3.38
C SER A 67 -0.60 -14.80 2.37
N THR A 68 0.29 -15.77 2.20
CA THR A 68 1.44 -15.66 1.28
C THR A 68 0.96 -15.49 -0.16
N GLY A 69 1.39 -14.40 -0.80
CA GLY A 69 1.07 -14.09 -2.20
C GLY A 69 -0.25 -13.34 -2.40
N LEU A 70 -1.06 -13.16 -1.36
CA LEU A 70 -2.31 -12.39 -1.41
C LEU A 70 -2.09 -10.93 -1.82
N PHE A 71 -0.96 -10.35 -1.40
CA PHE A 71 -0.62 -8.97 -1.72
C PHE A 71 -0.62 -8.66 -3.22
N TYR A 72 -0.25 -9.60 -4.09
CA TYR A 72 -0.34 -9.38 -5.54
C TYR A 72 -1.78 -9.17 -6.01
N ALA A 73 -2.72 -9.97 -5.47
CA ALA A 73 -4.12 -9.87 -5.84
C ALA A 73 -4.75 -8.61 -5.26
N VAL A 74 -4.49 -8.29 -3.98
CA VAL A 74 -5.01 -7.10 -3.30
C VAL A 74 -4.57 -5.82 -4.01
N HIS A 75 -3.27 -5.65 -4.27
CA HIS A 75 -2.77 -4.44 -4.93
C HIS A 75 -3.26 -4.32 -6.38
N LYS A 76 -3.45 -5.44 -7.09
CA LYS A 76 -4.06 -5.42 -8.42
C LYS A 76 -5.54 -5.08 -8.39
N GLN A 77 -6.30 -5.56 -7.41
CA GLN A 77 -7.71 -5.18 -7.26
C GLN A 77 -7.88 -3.70 -6.95
N LEU A 78 -7.03 -3.14 -6.09
CA LEU A 78 -6.99 -1.70 -5.86
C LEU A 78 -6.70 -0.92 -7.16
N LEU A 79 -5.77 -1.39 -8.00
CA LEU A 79 -5.51 -0.76 -9.31
C LEU A 79 -6.69 -0.88 -10.29
N VAL A 80 -7.44 -1.99 -10.28
CA VAL A 80 -8.68 -2.16 -11.06
C VAL A 80 -9.78 -1.25 -10.55
N HIS A 81 -9.98 -1.19 -9.23
CA HIS A 81 -10.96 -0.32 -8.57
C HIS A 81 -10.72 1.15 -8.91
N ARG A 82 -9.44 1.55 -8.95
CA ARG A 82 -9.02 2.89 -9.39
C ARG A 82 -9.05 3.12 -10.91
N GLY A 83 -9.44 2.13 -11.72
CA GLY A 83 -9.50 2.24 -13.18
C GLY A 83 -8.13 2.29 -13.89
N ILE A 84 -7.04 1.92 -13.23
CA ILE A 84 -5.66 2.02 -13.77
C ILE A 84 -5.31 0.82 -14.66
N ILE A 85 -5.76 -0.37 -14.29
CA ILE A 85 -5.55 -1.60 -15.07
C ILE A 85 -6.88 -2.32 -15.29
N ARG A 86 -6.97 -3.11 -16.37
CA ARG A 86 -8.20 -3.81 -16.75
C ARG A 86 -8.53 -5.03 -15.88
N THR A 87 -7.53 -5.79 -15.43
CA THR A 87 -7.76 -7.05 -14.71
C THR A 87 -6.85 -7.21 -13.51
N ALA A 88 -7.38 -7.86 -12.47
CA ALA A 88 -6.62 -8.16 -11.26
C ALA A 88 -5.90 -9.52 -11.28
N THR A 89 -5.87 -10.19 -12.44
CA THR A 89 -5.36 -11.56 -12.58
C THR A 89 -3.89 -11.67 -12.19
N VAL A 90 -3.57 -12.56 -11.26
CA VAL A 90 -2.20 -12.99 -10.92
C VAL A 90 -1.93 -14.33 -11.59
N ARG A 91 -0.75 -14.49 -12.20
CA ARG A 91 -0.37 -15.75 -12.86
C ARG A 91 -0.06 -16.82 -11.83
N SER A 92 -0.46 -18.06 -12.10
CA SER A 92 -0.18 -19.20 -11.23
C SER A 92 1.33 -19.45 -11.07
N PRO A 93 1.77 -19.99 -9.90
CA PRO A 93 0.96 -20.33 -8.74
C PRO A 93 0.60 -19.09 -7.91
N ALA A 94 -0.70 -18.86 -7.74
CA ALA A 94 -1.23 -17.80 -6.89
C ALA A 94 -2.48 -18.34 -6.18
N PRO A 95 -2.61 -18.15 -4.86
CA PRO A 95 -3.82 -18.56 -4.15
C PRO A 95 -5.01 -17.74 -4.67
N PRO A 96 -6.20 -18.35 -4.80
CA PRO A 96 -7.41 -17.58 -5.00
C PRO A 96 -7.64 -16.67 -3.79
N ILE A 97 -8.31 -15.54 -4.03
CA ILE A 97 -8.78 -14.71 -2.93
C ILE A 97 -10.00 -15.39 -2.30
N ASP A 98 -10.03 -15.44 -0.97
CA ASP A 98 -11.19 -15.93 -0.22
C ASP A 98 -12.39 -14.95 -0.40
N PRO A 99 -13.64 -15.43 -0.55
CA PRO A 99 -14.79 -14.56 -0.74
C PRO A 99 -15.03 -13.53 0.38
N LEU A 100 -14.72 -13.88 1.63
CA LEU A 100 -14.84 -12.93 2.76
C LEU A 100 -13.77 -11.85 2.66
N ILE A 101 -12.52 -12.24 2.35
CA ILE A 101 -11.43 -11.28 2.09
C ILE A 101 -11.77 -10.35 0.92
N GLN A 102 -12.39 -10.88 -0.14
CA GLN A 102 -12.86 -10.06 -1.27
C GLN A 102 -13.85 -8.99 -0.82
N GLN A 103 -14.80 -9.35 0.04
CA GLN A 103 -15.81 -8.43 0.55
C GLN A 103 -15.18 -7.36 1.45
N GLU A 104 -14.33 -7.76 2.40
CA GLU A 104 -13.59 -6.84 3.28
C GLU A 104 -12.73 -5.86 2.48
N LEU A 105 -12.05 -6.37 1.45
CA LEU A 105 -11.27 -5.54 0.56
C LEU A 105 -12.16 -4.54 -0.18
N GLN A 106 -13.26 -4.99 -0.78
CA GLN A 106 -14.15 -4.09 -1.53
C GLN A 106 -14.68 -2.96 -0.63
N GLN A 107 -15.11 -3.26 0.59
CA GLN A 107 -15.57 -2.26 1.55
C GLN A 107 -14.49 -1.22 1.86
N LEU A 108 -13.25 -1.67 2.08
CA LEU A 108 -12.12 -0.77 2.32
C LEU A 108 -11.79 0.09 1.09
N LEU A 109 -11.87 -0.49 -0.11
CA LEU A 109 -11.62 0.23 -1.36
C LEU A 109 -12.67 1.32 -1.62
N ASP A 110 -13.94 1.03 -1.34
CA ASP A 110 -15.03 2.00 -1.47
C ASP A 110 -14.86 3.18 -0.48
N GLU A 111 -14.36 2.91 0.73
CA GLU A 111 -14.07 3.94 1.73
C GLU A 111 -12.88 4.83 1.34
N LEU A 112 -11.77 4.22 0.93
CA LEU A 112 -10.53 4.94 0.63
C LEU A 112 -10.52 5.61 -0.75
N TYR A 113 -11.23 5.01 -1.71
CA TYR A 113 -11.24 5.42 -3.12
C TYR A 113 -12.68 5.40 -3.67
N PRO A 114 -13.57 6.28 -3.19
CA PRO A 114 -14.96 6.33 -3.64
C PRO A 114 -15.04 6.68 -5.13
N HIS A 115 -15.94 6.01 -5.85
CA HIS A 115 -16.26 6.38 -7.22
C HIS A 115 -17.01 7.74 -7.22
N SER A 116 -16.50 8.71 -7.99
CA SER A 116 -17.14 10.02 -8.19
C SER A 116 -18.34 9.94 -9.13
#